data_AF-A0A8B5WVY7-F1
#
_entry.id   AF-A0A8B5WVY7-F1
#
_cell.length_a   1.000
_cell.length_b   1.000
_cell.length_c   1.000
_cell.angle_alpha   90.00
_cell.angle_beta   90.00
_cell.angle_gamma   90.00
#
_symmetry.space_group_name_H-M   'P 1'
#
loop_
_entity.id
_entity.type
_entity.pdbx_description
1 polymer ?
#
loop_
_entity_poly.entity_id
_entity_poly.type
_entity_poly.pdbx_seq_one_letter_code
_entity_poly.pdbx_strand_id
1 'polypeptide(L)'
;MKIILISERDDMKRVLQRHLEPLGAEIVQYWDPIKAMDNIDEIEPDAIFVNAQDFPRHWKSLIAFVRGSYPMTRVVFIVFTGPNFSHDDAAKAEYLGVNAILSDDITGSQQIARLTAILSRYKTVHDSRAEKRQKPETEDRVEFIFHHPVSLALVKGRVRNISASGLAFVPDTPSLLSGIDPQQSIDGSLRVGRTVITVHADIVDVADTVRLSFAPDPALLQTVKTYIAEKPSRDLRRASRASA
;
A
#
# COMPACT_ATOMS: atom_id res chain seq x y z
N MET A 1 -3.07 -5.18 -6.18
CA MET A 1 -2.29 -4.00 -6.63
C MET A 1 -2.73 -3.69 -8.05
N LYS A 2 -3.26 -2.50 -8.31
CA LYS A 2 -3.73 -2.12 -9.65
C LYS A 2 -2.60 -1.44 -10.41
N ILE A 3 -2.36 -1.88 -11.64
CA ILE A 3 -1.33 -1.34 -12.52
C ILE A 3 -1.98 -0.87 -13.81
N ILE A 4 -1.76 0.40 -14.17
CA ILE A 4 -2.06 0.88 -15.52
C ILE A 4 -0.82 0.69 -16.39
N LEU A 5 -1.00 0.03 -17.53
CA LEU A 5 0.01 -0.16 -18.56
C LEU A 5 -0.36 0.66 -19.79
N ILE A 6 0.45 1.65 -20.14
CA ILE A 6 0.24 2.50 -21.32
C ILE A 6 1.24 2.08 -22.38
N SER A 7 0.79 1.23 -23.31
CA SER A 7 1.62 0.66 -24.37
C SER A 7 0.78 0.04 -25.49
N GLU A 8 1.29 0.15 -26.71
CA GLU A 8 0.78 -0.49 -27.93
C GLU A 8 1.14 -1.98 -28.03
N ARG A 9 1.92 -2.49 -27.08
CA ARG A 9 2.55 -3.82 -27.15
C ARG A 9 1.86 -4.85 -26.25
N ASP A 10 1.09 -5.76 -26.86
CA ASP A 10 0.40 -6.85 -26.15
C ASP A 10 1.35 -7.95 -25.63
N ASP A 11 2.50 -8.14 -26.27
CA ASP A 11 3.57 -8.99 -25.74
C ASP A 11 4.07 -8.50 -24.37
N MET A 12 4.23 -7.18 -24.21
CA MET A 12 4.63 -6.59 -22.94
C MET A 12 3.60 -6.86 -21.84
N LYS A 13 2.31 -6.67 -22.12
CA LYS A 13 1.24 -7.01 -21.17
C LYS A 13 1.33 -8.47 -20.74
N ARG A 14 1.45 -9.40 -21.68
CA ARG A 14 1.50 -10.85 -21.38
C ARG A 14 2.69 -11.23 -20.50
N VAL A 15 3.86 -10.65 -20.75
CA VAL A 15 5.04 -10.89 -19.91
C VAL A 15 4.84 -10.33 -18.51
N LEU A 16 4.34 -9.09 -18.39
CA LEU A 16 4.08 -8.47 -17.10
C LEU A 16 3.02 -9.25 -16.29
N GLN A 17 1.94 -9.69 -16.92
CA GLN A 17 0.90 -10.51 -16.29
C GLN A 17 1.49 -11.79 -15.71
N ARG A 18 2.26 -12.53 -16.51
CA ARG A 18 2.91 -13.79 -16.08
C ARG A 18 3.74 -13.63 -14.80
N HIS A 19 4.38 -12.49 -14.61
CA HIS A 19 5.27 -12.25 -13.48
C HIS A 19 4.62 -11.51 -12.31
N LEU A 20 3.59 -10.69 -12.55
CA LEU A 20 3.01 -9.82 -11.53
C LEU A 20 1.63 -10.28 -11.03
N GLU A 21 0.82 -10.98 -11.84
CA GLU A 21 -0.45 -11.54 -11.37
C GLU A 21 -0.26 -12.53 -10.20
N PRO A 22 0.77 -13.41 -10.18
CA PRO A 22 1.04 -14.26 -9.01
C PRO A 22 1.34 -13.47 -7.72
N LEU A 23 1.69 -12.19 -7.83
CA LEU A 23 1.95 -11.29 -6.71
C LEU A 23 0.70 -10.48 -6.29
N GLY A 24 -0.46 -10.79 -6.88
CA GLY A 24 -1.73 -10.08 -6.67
C GLY A 24 -1.83 -8.77 -7.44
N ALA A 25 -1.12 -8.63 -8.57
CA ALA A 25 -1.26 -7.49 -9.45
C ALA A 25 -2.38 -7.69 -10.47
N GLU A 26 -3.14 -6.64 -10.73
CA GLU A 26 -4.12 -6.56 -11.80
C GLU A 26 -3.64 -5.51 -12.80
N ILE A 27 -3.58 -5.86 -14.10
CA ILE A 27 -3.01 -4.99 -15.14
C ILE A 27 -4.12 -4.54 -16.10
N VAL A 28 -4.39 -3.24 -16.11
CA VAL A 28 -5.28 -2.57 -17.07
C VAL A 28 -4.42 -1.89 -18.14
N GLN A 29 -4.60 -2.27 -19.40
CA GLN A 29 -3.81 -1.71 -20.51
C GLN A 29 -4.60 -0.62 -21.24
N TYR A 30 -3.90 0.46 -21.58
CA TYR A 30 -4.37 1.53 -22.43
C TYR A 30 -3.43 1.69 -23.63
N TRP A 31 -4.02 1.84 -24.81
CA TRP A 31 -3.33 2.20 -26.05
C TRP A 31 -3.35 3.71 -26.31
N ASP A 32 -3.96 4.48 -25.43
CA ASP A 32 -4.11 5.92 -25.54
C ASP A 32 -3.80 6.57 -24.18
N PRO A 33 -2.71 7.34 -24.06
CA PRO A 33 -2.35 8.02 -22.82
C PRO A 33 -3.42 8.99 -22.33
N ILE A 34 -4.20 9.60 -23.22
CA ILE A 34 -5.25 10.57 -22.84
C ILE A 34 -6.40 9.83 -22.17
N LYS A 35 -6.87 8.72 -22.77
CA LYS A 35 -7.87 7.87 -22.13
C LYS A 35 -7.39 7.31 -20.81
N ALA A 36 -6.11 6.94 -20.72
CA ALA A 36 -5.54 6.52 -19.45
C ALA A 36 -5.66 7.63 -18.40
N MET A 37 -5.29 8.87 -18.74
CA MET A 37 -5.42 10.04 -17.86
C MET A 37 -6.84 10.26 -17.36
N ASP A 38 -7.84 10.18 -18.25
CA ASP A 38 -9.25 10.39 -17.88
C ASP A 38 -9.77 9.34 -16.88
N ASN A 39 -9.17 8.14 -16.87
CA ASN A 39 -9.60 7.03 -16.03
C ASN A 39 -8.69 6.80 -14.80
N ILE A 40 -7.61 7.56 -14.63
CA ILE A 40 -6.66 7.36 -13.51
C ILE A 40 -7.36 7.48 -12.16
N ASP A 41 -8.24 8.47 -12.01
CA ASP A 41 -8.93 8.72 -10.75
C ASP A 41 -9.99 7.65 -10.43
N GLU A 42 -10.58 7.02 -11.45
CA GLU A 42 -11.53 5.91 -11.27
C GLU A 42 -10.81 4.60 -10.96
N ILE A 43 -9.68 4.34 -11.62
CA ILE A 43 -8.91 3.11 -11.42
C ILE A 43 -8.18 3.12 -10.08
N GLU A 44 -7.71 4.29 -9.64
CA GLU A 44 -6.82 4.49 -8.50
C GLU A 44 -5.61 3.54 -8.53
N PRO A 45 -4.72 3.66 -9.54
CA PRO A 45 -3.61 2.73 -9.70
C PRO A 45 -2.55 2.88 -8.61
N ASP A 46 -1.95 1.75 -8.21
CA ASP A 46 -0.75 1.74 -7.37
C ASP A 46 0.51 2.00 -8.20
N ALA A 47 0.48 1.63 -9.49
CA ALA A 47 1.56 1.85 -10.42
C ALA A 47 1.06 2.20 -11.83
N ILE A 48 1.82 3.04 -12.52
CA ILE A 48 1.63 3.40 -13.92
C ILE A 48 2.93 3.07 -14.65
N PHE A 49 2.82 2.23 -15.66
CA PHE A 49 3.90 1.88 -16.56
C PHE A 49 3.62 2.51 -17.92
N VAL A 50 4.61 3.19 -18.48
CA VAL A 50 4.48 3.79 -19.82
C VAL A 50 5.65 3.37 -20.69
N ASN A 51 5.36 2.98 -21.93
CA ASN A 51 6.37 2.80 -22.95
C ASN A 51 6.69 4.15 -23.61
N ALA A 52 7.90 4.65 -23.42
CA ALA A 52 8.34 5.92 -24.02
C ALA A 52 8.57 5.83 -25.53
N GLN A 53 8.76 4.63 -26.11
CA GLN A 53 8.85 4.46 -27.56
C GLN A 53 7.49 4.57 -28.23
N ASP A 54 6.46 3.99 -27.63
CA ASP A 54 5.08 4.08 -28.13
C ASP A 54 4.57 5.52 -27.99
N PHE A 55 4.91 6.19 -26.89
CA PHE A 55 4.40 7.53 -26.57
C PHE A 55 5.48 8.57 -26.22
N PRO A 56 6.41 8.88 -27.15
CA PRO A 56 7.59 9.73 -26.88
C PRO A 56 7.22 11.18 -26.52
N ARG A 57 6.06 11.65 -27.00
CA ARG A 57 5.55 13.00 -26.71
C ARG A 57 4.66 13.08 -25.47
N HIS A 58 4.15 11.96 -24.97
CA HIS A 58 3.12 11.98 -23.92
C HIS A 58 3.65 11.57 -22.56
N TRP A 59 4.68 10.74 -22.47
CA TRP A 59 5.14 10.22 -21.17
C TRP A 59 5.51 11.33 -20.16
N LYS A 60 6.07 12.46 -20.65
CA LYS A 60 6.40 13.64 -19.83
C LYS A 60 5.16 14.35 -19.29
N SER A 61 4.17 14.58 -20.16
CA SER A 61 2.90 15.20 -19.79
C SER A 61 2.11 14.31 -18.82
N LEU A 62 2.14 13.00 -19.07
CA LEU A 62 1.49 12.00 -18.23
C LEU A 62 2.08 11.99 -16.81
N ILE A 63 3.40 11.95 -16.67
CA ILE A 63 3.99 12.00 -15.33
C ILE A 63 3.74 13.36 -14.66
N ALA A 64 3.82 14.47 -15.39
CA ALA A 64 3.52 15.79 -14.83
C ALA A 64 2.08 15.85 -14.29
N PHE A 65 1.11 15.29 -15.04
CA PHE A 65 -0.27 15.15 -14.59
C PHE A 65 -0.37 14.28 -13.33
N VAL A 66 0.21 13.07 -13.36
CA VAL A 66 0.19 12.15 -12.22
C VAL A 66 0.83 12.77 -10.98
N ARG A 67 1.92 13.53 -11.13
CA ARG A 67 2.61 14.19 -10.01
C ARG A 67 1.90 15.44 -9.50
N GLY A 68 1.07 16.07 -10.34
CA GLY A 68 0.15 17.12 -9.92
C GLY A 68 -0.96 16.59 -9.00
N SER A 69 -1.45 15.38 -9.27
CA SER A 69 -2.55 14.76 -8.52
C SER A 69 -2.10 13.83 -7.38
N TYR A 70 -0.94 13.19 -7.52
CA TYR A 70 -0.46 12.15 -6.60
C TYR A 70 1.02 12.33 -6.23
N PRO A 71 1.39 12.20 -4.95
CA PRO A 71 2.79 12.22 -4.56
C PRO A 71 3.53 11.00 -5.14
N MET A 72 4.86 11.12 -5.34
CA MET A 72 5.74 10.03 -5.84
C MET A 72 5.68 8.73 -5.03
N THR A 73 5.11 8.82 -3.84
CA THR A 73 4.98 7.76 -2.85
C THR A 73 3.66 7.00 -2.98
N ARG A 74 2.66 7.59 -3.67
CA ARG A 74 1.32 7.04 -3.87
C ARG A 74 1.21 6.29 -5.19
N VAL A 75 1.81 6.80 -6.27
CA VAL A 75 1.76 6.13 -7.57
C VAL A 75 3.18 5.90 -8.07
N VAL A 76 3.56 4.64 -8.20
CA VAL A 76 4.85 4.26 -8.80
C VAL A 76 4.76 4.48 -10.30
N PHE A 77 5.64 5.30 -10.83
CA PHE A 77 5.69 5.61 -12.25
C PHE A 77 6.97 5.03 -12.84
N ILE A 78 6.82 4.08 -13.78
CA ILE A 78 7.95 3.42 -14.45
C ILE A 78 7.88 3.72 -15.94
N VAL A 79 9.02 4.10 -16.50
CA VAL A 79 9.17 4.33 -17.93
C VAL A 79 9.96 3.17 -18.53
N PHE A 80 9.36 2.51 -19.51
CA PHE A 80 10.03 1.55 -20.37
C PHE A 80 10.62 2.27 -21.57
N THR A 81 11.89 1.99 -21.86
CA THR A 81 12.68 2.70 -22.87
C THR A 81 13.42 1.71 -23.75
N GLY A 82 13.44 1.94 -25.06
CA GLY A 82 14.36 1.23 -25.95
C GLY A 82 15.61 2.04 -26.29
N PRO A 83 16.39 1.62 -27.31
CA PRO A 83 17.75 2.09 -27.56
C PRO A 83 17.88 3.59 -27.88
N ASN A 84 16.80 4.23 -28.32
CA ASN A 84 16.79 5.64 -28.73
C ASN A 84 16.51 6.62 -27.57
N PHE A 85 16.44 6.14 -26.34
CA PHE A 85 16.18 7.00 -25.18
C PHE A 85 17.43 7.78 -24.79
N SER A 86 17.36 9.10 -24.90
CA SER A 86 18.52 9.98 -24.75
C SER A 86 18.90 10.20 -23.29
N HIS A 87 20.16 10.61 -23.04
CA HIS A 87 20.60 11.06 -21.72
C HIS A 87 19.79 12.27 -21.20
N ASP A 88 19.37 13.14 -22.11
CA ASP A 88 18.51 14.29 -21.79
C ASP A 88 17.10 13.85 -21.35
N ASP A 89 16.53 12.82 -22.00
CA ASP A 89 15.27 12.23 -21.57
C ASP A 89 15.39 11.52 -20.22
N ALA A 90 16.54 10.89 -19.93
CA ALA A 90 16.81 10.31 -18.62
C ALA A 90 16.88 11.36 -17.51
N ALA A 91 17.56 12.49 -17.75
CA ALA A 91 17.61 13.60 -16.81
C ALA A 91 16.21 14.20 -16.58
N LYS A 92 15.41 14.33 -17.64
CA LYS A 92 14.00 14.78 -17.53
C LYS A 92 13.15 13.80 -16.74
N ALA A 93 13.32 12.50 -16.96
CA ALA A 93 12.61 11.47 -16.22
C ALA A 93 12.90 11.54 -14.71
N GLU A 94 14.17 11.69 -14.35
CA GLU A 94 14.58 11.88 -12.96
C GLU A 94 13.98 13.15 -12.35
N TYR A 95 14.10 14.28 -13.06
CA TYR A 95 13.55 15.57 -12.61
C TYR A 95 12.03 15.53 -12.41
N LEU A 96 11.30 14.85 -13.28
CA LEU A 96 9.85 14.68 -13.20
C LEU A 96 9.41 13.63 -12.15
N GLY A 97 10.36 12.94 -11.52
CA GLY A 97 10.08 11.96 -10.47
C GLY A 97 9.64 10.59 -10.96
N VAL A 98 10.18 10.14 -12.10
CA VAL A 98 10.07 8.74 -12.53
C VAL A 98 10.76 7.86 -11.47
N ASN A 99 10.08 6.81 -11.01
CA ASN A 99 10.61 5.93 -9.98
C ASN A 99 11.67 4.97 -10.53
N ALA A 100 11.53 4.57 -11.79
CA ALA A 100 12.52 3.75 -12.48
C ALA A 100 12.41 3.88 -14.00
N ILE A 101 13.57 3.77 -14.65
CA ILE A 101 13.70 3.63 -16.09
C ILE A 101 14.17 2.19 -16.34
N LEU A 102 13.41 1.44 -17.13
CA LEU A 102 13.67 0.04 -17.47
C LEU A 102 13.74 -0.12 -18.99
N SER A 103 14.45 -1.15 -19.46
CA SER A 103 14.42 -1.47 -20.88
C SER A 103 13.06 -2.03 -21.27
N ASP A 104 12.58 -1.69 -22.47
CA ASP A 104 11.36 -2.25 -23.05
C ASP A 104 11.53 -3.73 -23.49
N ASP A 105 12.76 -4.24 -23.53
CA ASP A 105 13.02 -5.69 -23.59
C ASP A 105 12.82 -6.33 -22.21
N ILE A 106 11.56 -6.60 -21.90
CA ILE A 106 11.12 -7.15 -20.61
C ILE A 106 11.26 -8.69 -20.56
N THR A 107 11.77 -9.32 -21.63
CA THR A 107 11.97 -10.77 -21.67
C THR A 107 13.15 -11.23 -20.79
N GLY A 108 14.06 -10.30 -20.46
CA GLY A 108 15.19 -10.56 -19.57
C GLY A 108 14.77 -10.77 -18.11
N SER A 109 15.16 -11.91 -17.51
CA SER A 109 14.93 -12.23 -16.10
C SER A 109 15.43 -11.15 -15.13
N GLN A 110 16.49 -10.42 -15.49
CA GLN A 110 17.03 -9.32 -14.70
C GLN A 110 16.09 -8.11 -14.63
N GLN A 111 15.43 -7.74 -15.74
CA GLN A 111 14.51 -6.60 -15.76
C GLN A 111 13.28 -6.89 -14.93
N ILE A 112 12.74 -8.11 -15.04
CA ILE A 112 11.64 -8.58 -14.20
C ILE A 112 12.03 -8.57 -12.72
N ALA A 113 13.19 -9.10 -12.35
CA ALA A 113 13.65 -9.08 -10.97
C ALA A 113 13.76 -7.64 -10.41
N ARG A 114 14.28 -6.71 -11.22
CA ARG A 114 14.39 -5.29 -10.85
C ARG A 114 13.01 -4.65 -10.69
N LEU A 115 12.09 -4.90 -11.63
CA LEU A 115 10.70 -4.44 -11.57
C LEU A 115 10.01 -4.95 -10.29
N THR A 116 10.10 -6.25 -10.02
CA THR A 116 9.52 -6.86 -8.82
C THR A 116 10.13 -6.27 -7.54
N ALA A 117 11.44 -6.03 -7.51
CA ALA A 117 12.10 -5.40 -6.35
C ALA A 117 11.61 -3.97 -6.11
N ILE A 118 11.44 -3.17 -7.18
CA ILE A 118 10.88 -1.82 -7.12
C ILE A 118 9.46 -1.90 -6.55
N LEU A 119 8.59 -2.69 -7.16
CA LEU A 119 7.20 -2.81 -6.74
C LEU A 119 7.07 -3.35 -5.31
N SER A 120 7.94 -4.28 -4.90
CA SER A 120 7.93 -4.80 -3.52
C SER A 120 8.34 -3.73 -2.51
N ARG A 121 9.34 -2.89 -2.84
CA ARG A 121 9.72 -1.74 -2.01
C ARG A 121 8.56 -0.75 -1.92
N TYR A 122 7.88 -0.48 -3.01
CA TYR A 122 6.75 0.45 -3.00
C TYR A 122 5.51 -0.13 -2.35
N LYS A 123 5.22 -1.44 -2.47
CA LYS A 123 4.18 -2.14 -1.71
C LYS A 123 4.48 -2.08 -0.22
N THR A 124 5.72 -2.35 0.19
CA THR A 124 6.14 -2.20 1.58
C THR A 124 6.03 -0.75 2.04
N VAL A 125 6.46 0.22 1.22
CA VAL A 125 6.39 1.65 1.53
C VAL A 125 4.97 2.17 1.51
N HIS A 126 4.07 1.62 0.68
CA HIS A 126 2.64 1.89 0.71
C HIS A 126 2.00 1.29 1.94
N ASP A 127 2.30 0.04 2.28
CA ASP A 127 1.93 -0.56 3.57
C ASP A 127 2.51 0.24 4.77
N SER A 128 3.60 0.99 4.56
CA SER A 128 4.25 1.86 5.55
C SER A 128 3.77 3.32 5.53
N ARG A 129 3.09 3.77 4.46
CA ARG A 129 2.67 5.18 4.23
C ARG A 129 1.16 5.36 4.13
N ALA A 130 0.43 4.35 3.69
CA ALA A 130 -0.99 4.16 4.01
C ALA A 130 -1.18 4.19 5.53
N GLU A 131 -0.10 3.91 6.29
CA GLU A 131 -0.19 3.61 7.68
C GLU A 131 1.14 3.92 8.40
N LYS A 132 1.26 5.13 8.98
CA LYS A 132 2.25 5.39 10.04
C LYS A 132 1.97 4.38 11.16
N ARG A 133 2.56 3.18 11.08
CA ARG A 133 2.41 2.12 12.06
C ARG A 133 2.97 2.61 13.38
N GLN A 134 2.07 2.99 14.28
CA GLN A 134 2.43 3.34 15.64
C GLN A 134 2.56 2.04 16.40
N LYS A 135 3.70 1.86 17.06
CA LYS A 135 3.82 0.89 18.15
C LYS A 135 3.20 1.55 19.39
N PRO A 136 2.04 1.09 19.87
CA PRO A 136 1.44 1.67 21.07
C PRO A 136 2.37 1.43 22.25
N GLU A 137 2.61 2.49 23.03
CA GLU A 137 3.20 2.37 24.36
C GLU A 137 2.11 2.06 25.39
N THR A 138 2.49 1.60 26.58
CA THR A 138 1.56 1.19 27.63
C THR A 138 0.53 2.28 27.98
N GLU A 139 0.91 3.55 27.82
CA GLU A 139 0.07 4.71 28.08
C GLU A 139 -0.81 5.13 26.90
N ASP A 140 -0.59 4.59 25.69
CA ASP A 140 -1.33 4.98 24.49
C ASP A 140 -2.78 4.44 24.49
N ARG A 141 -3.15 3.55 25.44
CA ARG A 141 -4.52 3.01 25.59
C ARG A 141 -5.10 2.42 24.30
N VAL A 142 -4.25 1.78 23.50
CA VAL A 142 -4.69 1.05 22.30
C VAL A 142 -4.94 -0.41 22.65
N GLU A 143 -6.19 -0.85 22.56
CA GLU A 143 -6.60 -2.22 22.86
C GLU A 143 -7.49 -2.76 21.75
N PHE A 144 -7.40 -4.05 21.48
CA PHE A 144 -8.24 -4.72 20.50
C PHE A 144 -8.71 -6.04 21.07
N ILE A 145 -9.98 -6.37 20.84
CA ILE A 145 -10.57 -7.67 21.16
C ILE A 145 -11.46 -8.09 20.00
N PHE A 146 -11.58 -9.39 19.77
CA PHE A 146 -12.51 -9.94 18.78
C PHE A 146 -13.01 -11.30 19.22
N HIS A 147 -14.08 -11.78 18.61
CA HIS A 147 -14.56 -13.14 18.84
C HIS A 147 -13.95 -14.08 17.80
N HIS A 148 -13.50 -15.24 18.24
CA HIS A 148 -13.06 -16.29 17.34
C HIS A 148 -14.18 -16.63 16.35
N PRO A 149 -13.93 -16.66 15.03
CA PRO A 149 -15.01 -16.72 14.05
C PRO A 149 -15.79 -18.05 14.09
N VAL A 150 -15.15 -19.15 14.50
CA VAL A 150 -15.80 -20.47 14.66
C VAL A 150 -16.32 -20.73 16.07
N SER A 151 -15.43 -20.75 17.08
CA SER A 151 -15.79 -21.07 18.47
C SER A 151 -16.50 -19.95 19.22
N LEU A 152 -16.54 -18.73 18.66
CA LEU A 152 -17.07 -17.52 19.30
C LEU A 152 -16.39 -17.14 20.63
N ALA A 153 -15.29 -17.80 20.98
CA ALA A 153 -14.51 -17.49 22.16
C ALA A 153 -13.93 -16.08 22.04
N LEU A 154 -13.97 -15.30 23.13
CA LEU A 154 -13.37 -13.97 23.15
C LEU A 154 -11.84 -14.07 23.11
N VAL A 155 -11.24 -13.51 22.07
CA VAL A 155 -9.79 -13.41 21.90
C VAL A 155 -9.33 -12.04 22.40
N LYS A 156 -8.54 -12.07 23.48
CA LYS A 156 -7.88 -10.91 24.07
C LYS A 156 -6.39 -10.95 23.81
N GLY A 157 -5.74 -9.80 23.88
CA GLY A 157 -4.33 -9.68 23.57
C GLY A 157 -3.87 -8.25 23.52
N ARG A 158 -2.70 -8.06 22.91
CA ARG A 158 -2.05 -6.75 22.78
C ARG A 158 -1.88 -6.36 21.33
N VAL A 159 -2.12 -5.09 21.04
CA VAL A 159 -1.85 -4.49 19.73
C VAL A 159 -0.35 -4.19 19.63
N ARG A 160 0.36 -4.93 18.80
CA ARG A 160 1.80 -4.78 18.57
C ARG A 160 2.11 -3.54 17.73
N ASN A 161 1.29 -3.29 16.72
CA ASN A 161 1.30 -2.06 15.95
C ASN A 161 -0.11 -1.82 15.38
N ILE A 162 -0.42 -0.56 15.13
CA ILE A 162 -1.69 -0.11 14.58
C ILE A 162 -1.47 1.00 13.58
N SER A 163 -2.39 1.09 12.64
CA SER A 163 -2.47 2.19 11.72
C SER A 163 -3.88 2.29 11.09
N ALA A 164 -4.08 3.15 10.09
CA ALA A 164 -5.39 3.50 9.55
C ALA A 164 -6.13 2.42 8.72
N SER A 165 -5.45 1.39 8.24
CA SER A 165 -5.98 0.28 7.43
C SER A 165 -5.72 -1.10 8.03
N GLY A 166 -5.16 -1.20 9.23
CA GLY A 166 -4.96 -2.49 9.89
C GLY A 166 -4.23 -2.42 11.22
N LEU A 167 -4.04 -3.61 11.80
CA LEU A 167 -3.27 -3.79 13.02
C LEU A 167 -2.60 -5.17 13.08
N ALA A 168 -1.54 -5.26 13.88
CA ALA A 168 -0.93 -6.53 14.26
C ALA A 168 -1.26 -6.82 15.73
N PHE A 169 -1.86 -7.98 15.97
CA PHE A 169 -2.39 -8.39 17.27
C PHE A 169 -1.68 -9.64 17.78
N VAL A 170 -1.27 -9.62 19.04
CA VAL A 170 -0.68 -10.77 19.72
C VAL A 170 -1.68 -11.27 20.75
N PRO A 171 -2.30 -12.43 20.57
CA PRO A 171 -3.26 -12.97 21.53
C PRO A 171 -2.55 -13.34 22.84
N ASP A 172 -3.25 -13.19 23.96
CA ASP A 172 -2.77 -13.65 25.27
C ASP A 172 -2.76 -15.19 25.34
N THR A 173 -3.59 -15.85 24.54
CA THR A 173 -3.71 -17.31 24.48
C THR A 173 -3.62 -17.77 23.02
N PRO A 174 -2.40 -18.08 22.51
CA PRO A 174 -2.18 -18.43 21.11
C PRO A 174 -2.97 -19.65 20.61
N SER A 175 -3.27 -20.61 21.50
CA SER A 175 -4.07 -21.80 21.14
C SER A 175 -5.48 -21.45 20.68
N LEU A 176 -6.02 -20.28 21.08
CA LEU A 176 -7.29 -19.78 20.57
C LEU A 176 -7.22 -19.36 19.10
N LEU A 177 -6.05 -19.27 18.45
CA LEU A 177 -5.97 -18.99 17.01
C LEU A 177 -6.14 -20.25 16.13
N SER A 178 -6.17 -21.43 16.75
CA SER A 178 -6.19 -22.69 16.02
C SER A 178 -7.47 -22.82 15.20
N GLY A 179 -7.33 -23.06 13.89
CA GLY A 179 -8.47 -23.23 12.99
C GLY A 179 -9.08 -21.92 12.48
N ILE A 180 -8.44 -20.78 12.73
CA ILE A 180 -8.74 -19.53 12.02
C ILE A 180 -8.12 -19.60 10.63
N ASP A 181 -8.92 -19.37 9.59
CA ASP A 181 -8.45 -19.31 8.21
C ASP A 181 -7.99 -17.88 7.87
N PRO A 182 -6.80 -17.70 7.27
CA PRO A 182 -6.50 -16.46 6.55
C PRO A 182 -7.61 -16.15 5.53
N GLN A 183 -7.89 -14.87 5.33
CA GLN A 183 -8.98 -14.30 4.52
C GLN A 183 -10.38 -14.37 5.16
N GLN A 184 -10.50 -14.86 6.39
CA GLN A 184 -11.76 -14.80 7.11
C GLN A 184 -12.01 -13.40 7.69
N SER A 185 -13.24 -12.89 7.52
CA SER A 185 -13.67 -11.63 8.12
C SER A 185 -14.09 -11.82 9.57
N ILE A 186 -13.75 -10.84 10.42
CA ILE A 186 -14.08 -10.80 11.83
C ILE A 186 -14.60 -9.42 12.25
N ASP A 187 -15.42 -9.44 13.30
CA ASP A 187 -15.84 -8.25 14.02
C ASP A 187 -15.06 -8.14 15.32
N GLY A 188 -14.49 -6.96 15.53
CA GLY A 188 -13.73 -6.64 16.73
C GLY A 188 -14.15 -5.31 17.33
N SER A 189 -13.69 -5.07 18.55
CA SER A 189 -13.76 -3.78 19.22
C SER A 189 -12.36 -3.23 19.39
N LEU A 190 -12.12 -2.07 18.80
CA LEU A 190 -10.85 -1.36 18.89
C LEU A 190 -11.03 -0.14 19.80
N ARG A 191 -10.22 -0.06 20.85
CA ARG A 191 -10.07 1.14 21.66
C ARG A 191 -8.87 1.94 21.18
N VAL A 192 -9.07 3.22 20.95
CA VAL A 192 -8.02 4.18 20.63
C VAL A 192 -8.18 5.39 21.56
N GLY A 193 -7.29 5.51 22.55
CA GLY A 193 -7.36 6.56 23.55
C GLY A 193 -8.59 6.42 24.46
N ARG A 194 -9.63 7.24 24.23
CA ARG A 194 -10.91 7.20 24.96
C ARG A 194 -12.07 6.67 24.11
N THR A 195 -11.84 6.49 22.81
CA THR A 195 -12.87 6.09 21.86
C THR A 195 -12.83 4.57 21.70
N VAL A 196 -14.00 3.94 21.71
CA VAL A 196 -14.16 2.53 21.34
C VAL A 196 -15.01 2.48 20.08
N ILE A 197 -14.55 1.75 19.09
CA ILE A 197 -15.20 1.59 17.79
C ILE A 197 -15.28 0.11 17.43
N THR A 198 -16.39 -0.27 16.82
CA THR A 198 -16.52 -1.57 16.17
C THR A 198 -15.68 -1.54 14.90
N VAL A 199 -14.96 -2.62 14.65
CA VAL A 199 -14.08 -2.76 13.48
C VAL A 199 -14.44 -4.05 12.78
N HIS A 200 -14.76 -3.92 11.50
CA HIS A 200 -14.83 -5.04 10.56
C HIS A 200 -13.44 -5.21 9.95
N ALA A 201 -12.85 -6.40 10.04
CA ALA A 201 -11.50 -6.65 9.56
C ALA A 201 -11.36 -8.04 8.93
N ASP A 202 -10.52 -8.13 7.92
CA ASP A 202 -10.11 -9.39 7.31
C ASP A 202 -8.79 -9.86 7.92
N ILE A 203 -8.73 -11.15 8.22
CA ILE A 203 -7.51 -11.80 8.71
C ILE A 203 -6.57 -11.98 7.52
N VAL A 204 -5.42 -11.31 7.54
CA VAL A 204 -4.43 -11.39 6.45
C VAL A 204 -3.46 -12.55 6.68
N ASP A 205 -3.10 -12.80 7.93
CA ASP A 205 -2.09 -13.78 8.31
C ASP A 205 -2.30 -14.23 9.77
N VAL A 206 -2.07 -15.50 10.05
CA VAL A 206 -2.21 -16.12 11.37
C VAL A 206 -0.95 -16.90 11.70
N ALA A 207 -0.14 -16.34 12.60
CA ALA A 207 1.02 -16.98 13.21
C ALA A 207 1.02 -16.66 14.71
N ASP A 208 2.19 -16.45 15.32
CA ASP A 208 2.30 -15.90 16.70
C ASP A 208 1.72 -14.47 16.83
N THR A 209 1.46 -13.83 15.69
CA THR A 209 0.80 -12.54 15.58
C THR A 209 -0.26 -12.66 14.49
N VAL A 210 -1.48 -12.20 14.78
CA VAL A 210 -2.56 -12.07 13.80
C VAL A 210 -2.41 -10.73 13.11
N ARG A 211 -2.34 -10.73 11.78
CA ARG A 211 -2.40 -9.48 11.00
C ARG A 211 -3.81 -9.28 10.48
N LEU A 212 -4.33 -8.08 10.70
CA LEU A 212 -5.68 -7.71 10.33
C LEU A 212 -5.62 -6.52 9.35
N SER A 213 -6.43 -6.58 8.31
CA SER A 213 -6.75 -5.45 7.44
C SER A 213 -8.14 -4.95 7.77
N PHE A 214 -8.30 -3.67 8.03
CA PHE A 214 -9.61 -3.07 8.27
C PHE A 214 -10.40 -2.98 6.97
N ALA A 215 -11.70 -3.25 7.05
CA ALA A 215 -12.62 -2.91 5.98
C ALA A 215 -12.70 -1.38 5.82
N PRO A 216 -13.04 -0.87 4.62
CA PRO A 216 -13.15 0.57 4.39
C PRO A 216 -14.22 1.23 5.27
N ASP A 217 -13.78 1.95 6.30
CA ASP A 217 -14.65 2.76 7.17
C ASP A 217 -14.02 4.15 7.38
N PRO A 218 -14.60 5.23 6.81
CA PRO A 218 -14.10 6.59 6.95
C PRO A 218 -14.01 7.07 8.41
N ALA A 219 -14.91 6.64 9.30
CA ALA A 219 -14.95 7.06 10.69
C ALA A 219 -13.82 6.41 11.51
N LEU A 220 -13.61 5.10 11.30
CA LEU A 220 -12.46 4.36 11.83
C LEU A 220 -11.15 4.99 11.34
N LEU A 221 -11.03 5.20 10.03
CA LEU A 221 -9.84 5.76 9.41
C LEU A 221 -9.51 7.15 9.96
N GLN A 222 -10.51 8.03 10.11
CA GLN A 222 -10.30 9.37 10.66
C GLN A 222 -9.92 9.31 12.15
N THR A 223 -10.53 8.42 12.93
CA THR A 223 -10.24 8.25 14.37
C THR A 223 -8.80 7.81 14.57
N VAL A 224 -8.36 6.78 13.83
CA VAL A 224 -7.00 6.25 13.94
C VAL A 224 -5.96 7.24 13.42
N LYS A 225 -6.23 7.91 12.28
CA LYS A 225 -5.33 8.95 11.76
C LYS A 225 -5.17 10.12 12.72
N THR A 226 -6.28 10.63 13.28
CA THR A 226 -6.25 11.73 14.25
C THR A 226 -5.42 11.34 15.46
N TYR A 227 -5.69 10.14 16.00
CA TYR A 227 -4.95 9.63 17.13
C TYR A 227 -3.44 9.52 16.85
N ILE A 228 -3.04 8.96 15.71
CA ILE A 228 -1.62 8.82 15.35
C ILE A 228 -0.97 10.19 15.13
N ALA A 229 -1.67 11.13 14.49
CA ALA A 229 -1.17 12.48 14.23
C ALA A 229 -0.94 13.28 15.52
N GLU A 230 -1.75 13.06 16.55
CA GLU A 230 -1.64 13.73 17.84
C GLU A 230 -0.53 13.17 18.76
N LYS A 231 0.18 12.10 18.36
CA LYS A 231 1.24 11.50 19.19
C LYS A 231 2.29 12.52 19.66
N PRO A 232 2.87 13.38 18.80
CA PRO A 232 3.89 14.35 19.24
C PRO A 232 3.37 15.30 20.32
N SER A 233 2.13 15.75 20.20
CA SER A 233 1.48 16.62 21.19
C SER A 233 1.24 15.90 22.52
N ARG A 234 0.90 14.61 22.48
CA ARG A 234 0.77 13.78 23.69
C ARG A 234 2.13 13.55 24.35
N ASP A 235 3.18 13.30 23.58
CA ASP A 235 4.54 13.09 24.08
C ASP A 235 5.11 14.38 24.69
N LEU A 236 4.84 15.55 24.11
CA LEU A 236 5.21 16.85 24.69
C LEU A 236 4.48 17.09 26.03
N ARG A 237 3.17 16.81 26.10
CA ARG A 237 2.40 16.90 27.36
C ARG A 237 2.89 15.91 28.41
N ARG A 238 3.39 14.74 28.00
CA ARG A 238 4.01 13.74 28.88
C ARG A 238 5.32 14.27 29.45
N ALA A 239 6.22 14.78 28.61
CA ALA A 239 7.50 15.34 29.03
C ALA A 239 7.33 16.50 30.04
N SER A 240 6.35 17.37 29.83
CA SER A 240 6.06 18.47 30.77
C SER A 240 5.51 18.01 32.13
N ARG A 241 4.87 16.83 32.20
CA ARG A 241 4.33 16.28 33.46
C ARG A 241 5.34 15.47 34.25
N ALA A 242 6.33 14.87 33.59
CA ALA A 242 7.41 14.14 34.25
C ALA A 242 8.49 15.06 34.87
N SER A 243 8.45 16.35 34.54
CA SER A 243 9.42 17.36 34.99
C SER A 243 8.93 18.20 36.19
N ALA A 244 7.74 17.88 36.72
CA ALA A 244 7.07 18.56 37.83
C ALA A 244 6.81 17.56 38.97
#